data_AF-A0A5B0D8I1-F1
#
_entry.id   AF-A0A5B0D8I1-F1
#
_cell.length_a   1.000
_cell.length_b   1.000
_cell.length_c   1.000
_cell.angle_alpha   90.00
_cell.angle_beta   90.00
_cell.angle_gamma   90.00
#
_symmetry.space_group_name_H-M   'P 1'
#
loop_
_entity.id
_entity.type
_entity.pdbx_description
1 polymer ?
#
loop_
_entity_poly.entity_id
_entity_poly.type
_entity_poly.pdbx_seq_one_letter_code
_entity_poly.pdbx_strand_id
1 'polypeptide(L)'
;MFLNTIVYNETQCDSVKRSISTYRENFMNFNDELEKRVCHDEELKYFYSNITSENIKVSILDKVASDKVLQKRYSTDLLKYFNFYSNILSEETSFLKDNSNLENSINILHSNNDKLQTKLQEIYTQFEKNFSEKSHQNLEFNNIVITLPEGDNNEVNKVDRIDFSNRISLRS
;
A
#
# COMPACT_ATOMS: atom_id res chain seq x y z
N MET A 1 -34.46 -5.67 -6.58
CA MET A 1 -33.01 -5.82 -6.88
C MET A 1 -32.27 -5.26 -5.67
N PHE A 2 -31.81 -6.11 -4.77
CA PHE A 2 -31.16 -5.66 -3.54
C PHE A 2 -29.73 -5.24 -3.87
N LEU A 3 -29.45 -3.94 -3.75
CA LEU A 3 -28.09 -3.43 -3.68
C LEU A 3 -27.46 -4.02 -2.42
N ASN A 4 -26.53 -4.97 -2.59
CA ASN A 4 -25.65 -5.42 -1.53
C ASN A 4 -24.81 -4.22 -1.08
N THR A 5 -25.36 -3.46 -0.14
CA THR A 5 -24.62 -2.44 0.59
C THR A 5 -23.70 -3.22 1.49
N ILE A 6 -22.48 -3.49 1.02
CA ILE A 6 -21.46 -4.10 1.86
C ILE A 6 -21.14 -3.05 2.93
N VAL A 7 -21.70 -3.23 4.11
CA VAL A 7 -21.39 -2.41 5.29
C VAL A 7 -19.99 -2.80 5.72
N TYR A 8 -19.00 -2.07 5.21
CA TYR A 8 -17.59 -2.29 5.54
C TYR A 8 -17.28 -1.71 6.92
N ASN A 9 -16.69 -2.53 7.80
CA ASN A 9 -16.36 -2.18 9.17
C ASN A 9 -15.04 -1.37 9.22
N GLU A 10 -15.07 -0.14 9.76
CA GLU A 10 -13.89 0.76 9.84
C GLU A 10 -12.70 0.12 10.58
N THR A 11 -12.98 -0.75 11.55
CA THR A 11 -12.00 -1.48 12.36
C THR A 11 -11.03 -2.35 11.56
N GLN A 12 -11.42 -2.83 10.36
CA GLN A 12 -10.57 -3.66 9.52
C GLN A 12 -9.42 -2.86 8.88
N CYS A 13 -9.71 -1.65 8.42
CA CYS A 13 -8.70 -0.78 7.81
C CYS A 13 -7.65 -0.37 8.85
N ASP A 14 -8.07 -0.08 10.08
CA ASP A 14 -7.15 0.25 11.16
C ASP A 14 -6.29 -0.95 11.59
N SER A 15 -6.84 -2.15 11.51
CA SER A 15 -6.08 -3.39 11.77
C SER A 15 -5.00 -3.61 10.72
N VAL A 16 -5.32 -3.42 9.43
CA VAL A 16 -4.35 -3.52 8.32
C VAL A 16 -3.26 -2.46 8.44
N LYS A 17 -3.61 -1.20 8.76
CA LYS A 17 -2.62 -0.14 9.01
C LYS A 17 -1.69 -0.51 10.15
N ARG A 18 -2.23 -1.04 11.25
CA ARG A 18 -1.41 -1.49 12.38
C ARG A 18 -0.44 -2.59 11.94
N SER A 19 -0.89 -3.61 11.19
CA SER A 19 -0.01 -4.67 10.72
C SER A 19 1.07 -4.18 9.74
N ILE A 20 0.76 -3.18 8.91
CA ILE A 20 1.75 -2.52 8.05
C ILE A 20 2.82 -1.82 8.90
N SER A 21 2.41 -1.07 9.91
CA SER A 21 3.34 -0.39 10.82
C SER A 21 4.22 -1.38 11.58
N THR A 22 3.64 -2.46 12.12
CA THR A 22 4.39 -3.52 12.81
C THR A 22 5.41 -4.19 11.88
N TYR A 23 5.03 -4.49 10.64
CA TYR A 23 5.98 -5.02 9.66
C TYR A 23 7.14 -4.06 9.41
N ARG A 24 6.88 -2.76 9.22
CA ARG A 24 7.92 -1.75 9.01
C ARG A 24 8.87 -1.64 10.19
N GLU A 25 8.32 -1.63 11.40
CA GLU A 25 9.09 -1.58 12.63
C GLU A 25 9.99 -2.81 12.77
N ASN A 26 9.45 -4.01 12.58
CA ASN A 26 10.24 -5.25 12.64
C ASN A 26 11.31 -5.32 11.55
N PHE A 27 11.01 -4.82 10.35
CA PHE A 27 11.98 -4.74 9.26
C PHE A 27 13.14 -3.82 9.62
N MET A 28 12.84 -2.61 10.11
CA MET A 28 13.87 -1.65 10.54
C MET A 28 14.69 -2.20 11.70
N ASN A 29 14.06 -2.78 12.72
CA ASN A 29 14.76 -3.36 13.85
C ASN A 29 15.74 -4.47 13.43
N PHE A 30 15.31 -5.37 12.54
CA PHE A 30 16.18 -6.45 12.06
C PHE A 30 17.32 -5.90 11.20
N ASN A 31 17.01 -4.94 10.33
CA ASN A 31 17.99 -4.26 9.47
C ASN A 31 19.06 -3.53 10.28
N ASP A 32 18.66 -2.74 11.28
CA ASP A 32 19.57 -2.00 12.16
C ASP A 32 20.48 -2.93 12.96
N GLU A 33 19.97 -4.08 13.40
CA GLU A 33 20.76 -5.06 14.13
C GLU A 33 21.78 -5.77 13.22
N LEU A 34 21.41 -6.06 11.97
CA LEU A 34 22.34 -6.55 10.97
C LEU A 34 23.42 -5.52 10.66
N GLU A 35 23.04 -4.26 10.44
CA GLU A 35 23.97 -3.16 10.13
C GLU A 35 25.06 -3.00 11.21
N LYS A 36 24.68 -3.04 12.49
CA LYS A 36 25.63 -2.98 13.61
C LYS A 36 26.64 -4.13 13.58
N ARG A 37 26.20 -5.32 13.19
CA ARG A 37 27.02 -6.55 13.23
C ARG A 37 27.93 -6.69 12.00
N VAL A 38 27.45 -6.30 10.82
CA VAL A 38 28.27 -6.31 9.58
C VAL A 38 29.38 -5.25 9.58
N CYS A 39 29.31 -4.25 10.47
CA CYS A 39 30.26 -3.13 10.52
C CYS A 39 31.74 -3.55 10.69
N HIS A 40 32.00 -4.74 11.23
CA HIS A 40 33.35 -5.24 11.52
C HIS A 40 33.93 -6.13 10.40
N ASP A 41 33.15 -6.44 9.36
CA ASP A 41 33.53 -7.31 8.25
C ASP A 41 33.28 -6.60 6.91
N GLU A 42 34.34 -6.21 6.20
CA GLU A 42 34.25 -5.45 4.96
C GLU A 42 33.61 -6.25 3.80
N GLU A 43 33.84 -7.57 3.72
CA GLU A 43 33.21 -8.40 2.69
C GLU A 43 31.70 -8.50 2.95
N LEU A 44 31.33 -8.73 4.21
CA LEU A 44 29.95 -8.85 4.63
C LEU A 44 29.19 -7.51 4.53
N LYS A 45 29.86 -6.41 4.83
CA LYS A 45 29.35 -5.04 4.64
C LYS A 45 29.11 -4.73 3.17
N TYR A 46 30.03 -5.12 2.29
CA TYR A 46 29.84 -4.99 0.84
C TYR A 46 28.66 -5.84 0.35
N PHE A 47 28.57 -7.10 0.80
CA PHE A 47 27.45 -7.98 0.51
C PHE A 47 26.11 -7.39 0.95
N TYR A 48 26.04 -6.92 2.20
CA TYR A 48 24.88 -6.26 2.79
C TYR A 48 24.46 -5.04 1.96
N SER A 49 25.40 -4.15 1.60
CA SER A 49 25.14 -2.94 0.82
C SER A 49 24.60 -3.25 -0.57
N ASN A 50 25.13 -4.26 -1.26
CA ASN A 50 24.63 -4.65 -2.58
C ASN A 50 23.16 -5.10 -2.49
N ILE A 51 22.86 -5.98 -1.53
CA ILE A 51 21.52 -6.52 -1.32
C ILE A 51 20.51 -5.46 -0.90
N THR A 52 20.89 -4.51 -0.02
CA THR A 52 19.98 -3.43 0.40
C THR A 52 19.72 -2.41 -0.71
N SER A 53 20.72 -2.12 -1.55
CA SER A 53 20.57 -1.16 -2.66
C SER A 53 19.55 -1.59 -3.72
N GLU A 54 19.40 -2.91 -3.95
CA GLU A 54 18.41 -3.46 -4.87
C GLU A 54 16.97 -3.42 -4.30
N ASN A 55 16.83 -3.29 -2.98
CA ASN A 55 15.59 -3.53 -2.24
C ASN A 55 14.73 -2.27 -2.01
N ILE A 56 15.21 -1.08 -2.40
CA ILE A 56 14.44 0.18 -2.37
C ILE A 56 13.41 0.21 -3.52
N LYS A 57 12.61 -0.85 -3.67
CA LYS A 57 11.36 -0.82 -4.44
C LYS A 57 10.22 -0.40 -3.51
N VAL A 58 10.32 0.84 -3.04
CA VAL A 58 9.38 1.55 -2.15
C VAL A 58 7.93 1.64 -2.71
N SER A 59 7.70 1.23 -3.96
CA SER A 59 6.45 1.50 -4.67
C SER A 59 5.20 0.79 -4.11
N ILE A 60 5.23 -0.53 -3.87
CA ILE A 60 3.96 -1.26 -3.70
C ILE A 60 3.43 -1.26 -2.26
N LEU A 61 4.32 -1.31 -1.27
CA LEU A 61 3.93 -1.19 0.14
C LEU A 61 3.26 0.17 0.43
N ASP A 62 3.81 1.26 -0.11
CA ASP A 62 3.23 2.60 0.06
C ASP A 62 1.89 2.75 -0.65
N LYS A 63 1.76 2.18 -1.86
CA LYS A 63 0.47 2.12 -2.57
C LYS A 63 -0.58 1.41 -1.73
N VAL A 64 -0.27 0.22 -1.22
CA VAL A 64 -1.18 -0.54 -0.34
C VAL A 64 -1.51 0.24 0.93
N ALA A 65 -0.55 0.92 1.54
CA ALA A 65 -0.75 1.72 2.76
C ALA A 65 -1.63 2.97 2.54
N SER A 66 -1.59 3.55 1.34
CA SER A 66 -2.38 4.74 0.99
C SER A 66 -3.81 4.42 0.53
N ASP A 67 -4.03 3.27 -0.12
CA ASP A 67 -5.33 2.92 -0.69
C ASP A 67 -6.27 2.23 0.32
N LYS A 68 -7.21 3.02 0.87
CA LYS A 68 -8.23 2.55 1.81
C LYS A 68 -9.21 1.55 1.18
N VAL A 69 -9.50 1.65 -0.12
CA VAL A 69 -10.46 0.78 -0.80
C VAL A 69 -9.85 -0.61 -0.97
N LEU A 70 -8.58 -0.66 -1.40
CA LEU A 70 -7.80 -1.88 -1.48
C LEU A 70 -7.67 -2.53 -0.09
N GLN A 71 -7.32 -1.77 0.95
CA GLN A 71 -7.20 -2.28 2.31
C GLN A 71 -8.50 -2.90 2.83
N LYS A 72 -9.64 -2.26 2.55
CA LYS A 72 -10.95 -2.80 2.94
C LYS A 72 -11.30 -4.07 2.19
N ARG A 73 -11.02 -4.11 0.87
CA ARG A 73 -11.41 -5.23 0.01
C ARG A 73 -10.56 -6.49 0.25
N TYR A 74 -9.28 -6.32 0.54
CA TYR A 74 -8.32 -7.42 0.73
C TYR A 74 -7.82 -7.51 2.18
N SER A 75 -8.60 -7.04 3.15
CA SER A 75 -8.19 -6.92 4.56
C SER A 75 -7.65 -8.23 5.14
N THR A 76 -8.36 -9.35 4.91
CA THR A 76 -7.97 -10.67 5.39
C THR A 76 -6.61 -11.12 4.85
N ASP A 77 -6.38 -10.99 3.54
CA ASP A 77 -5.13 -11.40 2.90
C ASP A 77 -3.97 -10.50 3.33
N LEU A 78 -4.20 -9.19 3.38
CA LEU A 78 -3.20 -8.23 3.83
C LEU A 78 -2.79 -8.52 5.27
N LEU A 79 -3.75 -8.71 6.19
CA LEU A 79 -3.45 -9.07 7.58
C LEU A 79 -2.66 -10.37 7.67
N LYS A 80 -3.06 -11.40 6.90
CA LYS A 80 -2.35 -12.68 6.87
C LYS A 80 -0.88 -12.49 6.45
N TYR A 81 -0.63 -11.79 5.35
CA TYR A 81 0.72 -11.59 4.84
C TYR A 81 1.54 -10.71 5.78
N PHE A 82 1.04 -9.54 6.19
CA PHE A 82 1.80 -8.67 7.10
C PHE A 82 2.13 -9.37 8.41
N ASN A 83 1.17 -10.06 9.04
CA ASN A 83 1.45 -10.76 10.29
C ASN A 83 2.48 -11.89 10.10
N PHE A 84 2.34 -12.68 9.03
CA PHE A 84 3.28 -13.77 8.75
C PHE A 84 4.71 -13.25 8.55
N TYR A 85 4.89 -12.30 7.64
CA TYR A 85 6.21 -11.78 7.31
C TYR A 85 6.81 -10.93 8.44
N SER A 86 5.97 -10.27 9.24
CA SER A 86 6.40 -9.54 10.44
C SER A 86 6.86 -10.48 11.56
N ASN A 87 6.20 -11.63 11.73
CA ASN A 87 6.60 -12.62 12.72
C ASN A 87 7.95 -13.24 12.38
N ILE A 88 8.20 -13.58 11.11
CA ILE A 88 9.52 -14.07 10.66
C ILE A 88 10.60 -13.06 11.05
N LEU A 89 10.43 -11.77 10.75
CA LEU A 89 11.41 -10.73 11.10
C LEU A 89 11.64 -10.63 12.62
N SER A 90 10.57 -10.70 13.41
CA SER A 90 10.67 -10.67 14.87
C SER A 90 11.42 -11.88 15.42
N GLU A 91 11.14 -13.06 14.89
CA GLU A 91 11.79 -14.32 15.28
C GLU A 91 13.28 -14.26 14.92
N GLU A 92 13.61 -13.93 13.67
CA GLU A 92 14.99 -13.81 13.20
C GLU A 92 15.79 -12.78 14.01
N THR A 93 15.19 -11.64 14.35
CA THR A 93 15.81 -10.65 15.23
C THR A 93 16.14 -11.24 16.60
N SER A 94 15.24 -12.06 17.16
CA SER A 94 15.46 -12.73 18.45
C SER A 94 16.51 -13.85 18.40
N PHE A 95 16.68 -14.47 17.24
CA PHE A 95 17.69 -15.51 16.99
C PHE A 95 19.06 -14.94 16.59
N LEU A 96 19.15 -13.65 16.30
CA LEU A 96 20.40 -12.99 15.94
C LEU A 96 21.29 -12.83 17.19
N LYS A 97 22.25 -13.75 17.35
CA LYS A 97 23.23 -13.81 18.43
C LYS A 97 24.64 -13.64 17.84
N ASP A 98 25.66 -13.51 18.69
CA ASP A 98 27.02 -13.13 18.28
C ASP A 98 27.71 -14.14 17.35
N ASN A 99 27.20 -15.37 17.33
CA ASN A 99 27.65 -16.49 16.52
C ASN A 99 26.63 -16.90 15.45
N SER A 100 25.61 -16.07 15.19
CA SER A 100 24.67 -16.29 14.10
C SER A 100 25.32 -16.07 12.74
N ASN A 101 24.90 -16.85 11.75
CA ASN A 101 25.35 -16.67 10.37
C ASN A 101 24.68 -15.42 9.79
N LEU A 102 25.42 -14.31 9.78
CA LEU A 102 24.93 -13.01 9.31
C LEU A 102 24.57 -13.02 7.83
N GLU A 103 25.30 -13.74 6.97
CA GLU A 103 24.97 -13.88 5.55
C GLU A 103 23.59 -14.52 5.37
N ASN A 104 23.31 -15.58 6.12
CA ASN A 104 22.00 -16.21 6.11
C ASN A 104 20.90 -15.26 6.60
N SER A 105 21.16 -14.49 7.67
CA SER A 105 20.20 -13.51 8.18
C SER A 105 19.91 -12.37 7.19
N ILE A 106 20.93 -11.88 6.48
CA ILE A 106 20.79 -10.90 5.39
C ILE A 106 19.93 -11.48 4.25
N ASN A 107 20.20 -12.72 3.85
CA ASN A 107 19.43 -13.42 2.83
C ASN A 107 17.97 -13.62 3.26
N ILE A 108 17.71 -13.91 4.54
CA ILE A 108 16.36 -14.03 5.07
C ILE A 108 15.65 -12.67 5.02
N LEU A 109 16.27 -11.59 5.52
CA LEU A 109 15.70 -10.23 5.44
C LEU A 109 15.27 -9.92 4.00
N HIS A 110 16.16 -10.14 3.04
CA HIS A 110 15.92 -9.85 1.63
C HIS A 110 14.82 -10.73 1.03
N SER A 111 14.96 -12.06 1.14
CA SER A 111 13.99 -13.02 0.60
C SER A 111 12.59 -12.83 1.20
N ASN A 112 12.52 -12.49 2.49
CA ASN A 112 11.28 -12.24 3.20
C ASN A 112 10.57 -11.00 2.65
N ASN A 113 11.31 -9.90 2.43
CA ASN A 113 10.76 -8.70 1.81
C ASN A 113 10.29 -8.95 0.38
N ASP A 114 11.12 -9.56 -0.47
CA ASP A 114 10.77 -9.86 -1.87
C ASP A 114 9.47 -10.65 -2.00
N LYS A 115 9.31 -11.67 -1.14
CA LYS A 115 8.10 -12.50 -1.11
C LYS A 115 6.88 -11.67 -0.71
N LEU A 116 6.99 -10.80 0.30
CA LEU A 116 5.92 -9.89 0.66
C LEU A 116 5.60 -8.94 -0.50
N GLN A 117 6.59 -8.27 -1.08
CA GLN A 117 6.39 -7.33 -2.20
C GLN A 117 5.68 -8.03 -3.38
N THR A 118 6.07 -9.27 -3.69
CA THR A 118 5.41 -10.08 -4.72
C THR A 118 3.94 -10.32 -4.39
N LYS A 119 3.61 -10.68 -3.14
CA LYS A 119 2.21 -10.88 -2.72
C LYS A 119 1.39 -9.60 -2.73
N LEU A 120 1.97 -8.48 -2.34
CA LEU A 120 1.31 -7.18 -2.43
C LEU A 120 1.07 -6.78 -3.90
N GLN A 121 2.03 -7.05 -4.79
CA GLN A 121 1.89 -6.79 -6.21
C GLN A 121 0.80 -7.67 -6.85
N GLU A 122 0.69 -8.94 -6.46
CA GLU A 122 -0.39 -9.83 -6.90
C GLU A 122 -1.76 -9.25 -6.50
N ILE A 123 -1.93 -8.87 -5.23
CA ILE A 123 -3.17 -8.25 -4.72
C ILE A 123 -3.50 -6.98 -5.50
N TYR A 124 -2.53 -6.09 -5.65
CA TYR A 124 -2.71 -4.81 -6.34
C TYR A 124 -3.09 -5.02 -7.81
N THR A 125 -2.44 -5.96 -8.50
CA THR A 125 -2.75 -6.28 -9.90
C THR A 125 -4.17 -6.84 -10.04
N GLN A 126 -4.61 -7.69 -9.11
CA GLN A 126 -5.98 -8.19 -9.09
C GLN A 126 -6.99 -7.06 -8.82
N PHE A 127 -6.67 -6.15 -7.90
CA PHE A 127 -7.50 -4.99 -7.61
C PHE A 127 -7.72 -4.13 -8.87
N GLU A 128 -6.64 -3.76 -9.57
CA GLU A 128 -6.68 -2.97 -10.82
C GLU A 128 -7.50 -3.66 -11.93
N LYS A 129 -7.34 -4.97 -12.11
CA LYS A 129 -8.11 -5.74 -13.12
C LYS A 129 -9.62 -5.62 -12.94
N ASN A 130 -10.10 -5.53 -11.69
CA ASN A 130 -11.52 -5.38 -11.39
C ASN A 130 -12.10 -4.02 -11.85
N PHE A 131 -11.27 -3.04 -12.18
CA PHE A 131 -11.68 -1.76 -12.75
C PHE A 131 -11.61 -1.77 -14.28
N SER A 132 -10.64 -2.46 -14.88
CA SER A 132 -10.55 -2.57 -16.34
C SER A 132 -11.72 -3.34 -16.97
N GLU A 133 -12.25 -4.35 -16.28
CA GLU A 133 -13.39 -5.15 -16.78
C GLU A 133 -14.74 -4.40 -16.74
N LYS A 134 -14.85 -3.30 -15.98
CA LYS A 134 -16.11 -2.53 -15.84
C LYS A 134 -16.31 -1.44 -16.90
N SER A 135 -15.35 -1.24 -17.81
CA SER A 135 -15.35 -0.15 -18.80
C SER A 135 -16.37 -0.29 -19.94
N HIS A 136 -17.23 -1.31 -19.93
CA HIS A 136 -18.31 -1.50 -20.92
C HIS A 136 -19.72 -1.35 -20.34
N GLN A 137 -19.86 -0.67 -19.20
CA GLN A 137 -21.16 -0.09 -18.86
C GLN A 137 -21.28 1.23 -19.60
N ASN A 138 -21.92 1.19 -20.76
CA ASN A 138 -22.46 2.39 -21.40
C ASN A 138 -23.29 3.14 -20.35
N LEU A 139 -22.73 4.21 -19.80
CA LEU A 139 -23.50 5.20 -19.07
C LEU A 139 -24.32 5.96 -20.11
N GLU A 140 -25.44 5.36 -20.52
CA GLU A 140 -26.49 6.12 -21.20
C GLU A 140 -27.06 7.10 -20.17
N PHE A 141 -26.48 8.30 -20.15
CA PHE A 141 -27.09 9.47 -19.53
C PHE A 141 -28.32 9.84 -20.35
N ASN A 142 -29.40 9.10 -20.17
CA ASN A 142 -30.70 9.48 -20.71
C ASN A 142 -31.13 10.78 -20.01
N ASN A 143 -30.87 11.90 -20.69
CA ASN A 143 -31.37 13.26 -20.44
C ASN A 143 -30.65 14.10 -19.38
N ILE A 144 -29.31 14.09 -19.34
CA ILE A 144 -28.58 15.22 -18.72
C ILE A 144 -28.05 16.13 -19.82
N VAL A 145 -28.78 17.22 -20.08
CA VAL A 145 -28.26 18.34 -20.87
C VAL A 145 -27.39 19.17 -19.94
N ILE A 146 -26.07 19.04 -20.06
CA ILE A 146 -25.11 19.92 -19.39
C ILE A 146 -24.90 21.13 -20.31
N THR A 147 -25.59 22.24 -20.03
CA THR A 147 -25.26 23.53 -20.64
C THR A 147 -24.09 24.12 -19.88
N LEU A 148 -22.90 24.09 -20.50
CA LEU A 148 -21.77 24.89 -20.05
C LEU A 148 -22.07 26.36 -20.35
N PRO A 149 -21.81 27.29 -19.42
CA PRO A 149 -21.93 28.72 -19.73
C PRO A 149 -20.93 29.06 -20.84
N GLU A 150 -21.40 29.76 -21.87
CA GLU A 150 -20.52 30.35 -22.88
C GLU A 150 -19.52 31.26 -22.17
N GLY A 151 -18.24 30.95 -22.32
CA GLY A 151 -17.16 31.72 -21.71
C GLY A 151 -17.15 33.13 -22.29
N ASP A 152 -17.45 34.11 -21.45
CA ASP A 152 -17.13 35.51 -21.75
C ASP A 152 -15.60 35.63 -21.88
N ASN A 153 -15.15 36.03 -23.07
CA ASN A 153 -13.74 36.26 -23.40
C ASN A 153 -13.19 37.57 -22.79
N ASN A 154 -13.47 37.83 -21.51
CA ASN A 154 -12.94 38.99 -20.81
C ASN A 154 -11.93 38.55 -19.74
N GLU A 155 -10.68 38.91 -19.99
CA GLU A 155 -9.50 38.69 -19.16
C GLU A 155 -9.63 39.27 -17.75
N VAL A 156 -10.22 38.55 -16.79
CA VAL A 156 -9.90 38.71 -15.37
C VAL A 156 -10.05 37.36 -14.67
N ASN A 157 -9.13 36.44 -14.95
CA ASN A 157 -9.10 35.15 -14.27
C ASN A 157 -8.06 35.21 -13.15
N LYS A 158 -8.51 35.22 -11.90
CA LYS A 158 -8.01 34.28 -10.90
C LYS A 158 -8.78 34.35 -9.59
N VAL A 159 -9.34 33.18 -9.28
CA VAL A 159 -9.60 32.66 -7.92
C VAL A 159 -10.82 33.28 -7.23
N ASP A 160 -11.94 32.55 -7.27
CA ASP A 160 -12.43 31.97 -6.02
C ASP A 160 -13.45 30.83 -6.25
N ARG A 161 -13.05 29.66 -5.74
CA ARG A 161 -13.86 28.61 -5.09
C ARG A 161 -15.24 28.31 -5.69
N ILE A 162 -15.31 27.18 -6.38
CA ILE A 162 -16.57 26.44 -6.57
C ILE A 162 -17.04 25.97 -5.19
N ASP A 163 -17.97 26.71 -4.61
CA ASP A 163 -18.75 26.32 -3.44
C ASP A 163 -19.94 25.47 -3.92
N PHE A 164 -19.94 24.17 -3.59
CA PHE A 164 -21.08 23.28 -3.84
C PHE A 164 -22.17 23.42 -2.76
N SER A 165 -22.22 24.54 -2.06
CA SER A 165 -23.30 24.84 -1.13
C SER A 165 -24.51 25.39 -1.91
N ASN A 166 -25.53 24.53 -1.99
CA ASN A 166 -26.91 24.83 -2.39
C ASN A 166 -27.18 24.94 -3.89
N ARG A 167 -27.80 23.88 -4.44
CA ARG A 167 -29.18 23.92 -4.98
C ARG A 167 -29.51 22.60 -5.69
N ILE A 168 -29.78 21.55 -4.91
CA ILE A 168 -30.70 20.51 -5.39
C ILE A 168 -32.10 21.05 -5.13
N SER A 169 -32.67 21.75 -6.10
CA SER A 169 -34.10 22.04 -6.13
C SER A 169 -34.78 20.91 -6.89
N LEU A 170 -35.23 19.89 -6.17
CA LEU A 170 -36.23 18.95 -6.71
C LEU A 170 -37.55 19.72 -6.83
N ARG A 171 -37.93 20.07 -8.06
CA ARG A 171 -39.30 20.49 -8.35
C ARG A 171 -40.10 19.27 -8.80
N SER A 172 -41.06 18.95 -7.94
CA SER A 172 -42.35 18.27 -8.14
C SER A 172 -42.35 16.88 -8.78
#